data_AF-A0ABD0S203-F1
#
_entry.id   AF-A0ABD0S203-F1
#
_cell.length_a   1.000
_cell.length_b   1.000
_cell.length_c   1.000
_cell.angle_alpha   90.00
_cell.angle_beta   90.00
_cell.angle_gamma   90.00
#
_symmetry.space_group_name_H-M   'P 1'
#
loop_
_entity.id
_entity.type
_entity.pdbx_description
1 polymer ?
#
loop_
_entity_poly.entity_id
_entity_poly.type
_entity_poly.pdbx_seq_one_letter_code
_entity_poly.pdbx_strand_id
1 'polypeptide(L)' 'FEEPEDPGNRSFFSEIISSVSDVKFSHSGRYLLTRDYLTVKVWDLNMEKGPVETYQVGNMQVLVHVIIETLYL' A
#
# COMPACT_ATOMS: atom_id res chain seq x y z
N PHE A 1 -26.67 -18.74 7.32
CA PHE A 1 -26.19 -18.58 8.70
C PHE A 1 -24.70 -18.40 8.55
N GLU A 2 -24.18 -17.19 8.69
CA GLU A 2 -22.74 -16.95 8.67
C GLU A 2 -22.19 -17.35 10.04
N GLU A 3 -21.34 -18.37 10.07
CA GLU A 3 -20.60 -18.70 11.27
C GLU A 3 -19.63 -17.55 11.59
N PRO A 4 -19.58 -17.07 12.84
CA PRO A 4 -18.62 -16.06 13.24
C PRO A 4 -17.21 -16.62 13.07
N GLU A 5 -16.42 -16.04 12.17
CA GLU A 5 -15.02 -16.41 11.97
C GLU A 5 -14.25 -16.33 13.30
N ASP A 6 -13.50 -17.39 13.59
CA ASP A 6 -12.63 -17.47 14.76
C ASP A 6 -11.63 -16.30 14.72
N PRO A 7 -11.56 -15.42 15.75
CA PRO A 7 -10.70 -14.24 15.75
C PRO A 7 -9.21 -14.56 15.54
N GLY A 8 -8.78 -15.80 15.79
CA GLY A 8 -7.42 -16.27 15.47
C GLY A 8 -7.14 -16.44 13.97
N ASN A 9 -8.16 -16.72 13.15
CA ASN A 9 -8.00 -16.94 11.71
C ASN A 9 -7.94 -15.62 10.90
N ARG A 10 -8.45 -14.53 11.51
CA ARG A 10 -8.23 -13.17 11.00
C ARG A 10 -6.79 -12.69 11.18
N SER A 11 -5.95 -13.34 12.00
CA SER A 11 -4.60 -12.86 12.34
C SER A 11 -3.55 -13.19 11.27
N PHE A 12 -3.39 -14.46 10.88
CA PHE A 12 -2.23 -14.84 10.06
C PHE A 12 -2.32 -14.40 8.59
N PHE A 13 -3.47 -14.59 7.93
CA PHE A 13 -3.62 -14.16 6.53
C PHE A 13 -3.66 -12.64 6.40
N SER A 14 -4.23 -11.93 7.38
CA SER A 14 -4.19 -10.46 7.36
C SER A 14 -2.77 -9.94 7.55
N GLU A 15 -1.96 -10.57 8.41
CA GLU A 15 -0.53 -10.26 8.58
C GLU A 15 0.25 -10.53 7.29
N ILE A 16 -0.02 -11.64 6.59
CA ILE A 16 0.61 -11.92 5.29
C ILE A 16 0.24 -10.86 4.25
N ILE A 17 -1.05 -10.52 4.15
CA ILE A 17 -1.57 -9.58 3.14
C ILE A 17 -1.14 -8.15 3.43
N SER A 18 -1.07 -7.75 4.70
CA SER A 18 -0.64 -6.41 5.13
C SER A 18 0.88 -6.25 5.25
N SER A 19 1.63 -7.33 5.11
CA SER A 19 3.09 -7.30 5.08
C SER A 19 3.59 -6.46 3.90
N VAL A 20 4.45 -5.49 4.21
CA VAL A 20 5.04 -4.62 3.19
C VAL A 20 6.13 -5.39 2.45
N SER A 21 5.95 -5.53 1.14
CA SER A 21 6.83 -6.29 0.24
C SER A 21 7.92 -5.45 -0.41
N ASP A 22 7.66 -4.17 -0.68
CA ASP A 22 8.62 -3.24 -1.26
C ASP A 22 8.34 -1.79 -0.83
N VAL A 23 9.40 -0.99 -0.85
CA VAL A 23 9.39 0.42 -0.46
C VAL A 23 10.28 1.22 -1.41
N LYS A 24 9.80 2.38 -1.86
CA LYS A 24 10.56 3.28 -2.74
C LYS A 24 10.34 4.73 -2.33
N PHE A 25 11.41 5.51 -2.30
CA PHE A 25 11.32 6.95 -2.15
C PHE A 25 11.10 7.62 -3.50
N SER A 26 10.31 8.68 -3.50
CA SER A 26 10.25 9.61 -4.62
C SER A 26 11.59 10.31 -4.84
N HIS A 27 11.80 10.86 -6.03
CA HIS A 27 13.05 11.54 -6.37
C HIS A 27 13.35 12.72 -5.44
N SER A 28 12.33 13.49 -5.06
CA SER A 28 12.45 14.60 -4.11
C SER A 28 12.72 14.16 -2.66
N GLY A 29 12.56 12.88 -2.36
CA GLY A 29 12.63 12.33 -1.00
C GLY A 29 11.45 12.67 -0.11
N ARG A 30 10.48 13.49 -0.55
CA ARG A 30 9.31 13.88 0.26
C ARG A 30 8.27 12.77 0.39
N TYR A 31 8.05 12.02 -0.68
CA TYR A 31 7.06 10.95 -0.71
C TYR A 31 7.70 9.57 -0.60
N LEU A 32 6.99 8.67 0.06
CA LEU A 32 7.32 7.26 0.19
C LEU A 32 6.20 6.42 -0.43
N LEU A 33 6.58 5.46 -1.25
CA LEU A 33 5.70 4.43 -1.78
C LEU A 33 5.94 3.13 -1.02
N THR A 34 4.86 2.51 -0.54
CA THR A 34 4.89 1.18 0.07
C THR A 34 3.92 0.27 -0.66
N ARG A 35 4.31 -0.99 -0.86
CA ARG A 35 3.46 -1.99 -1.51
C ARG A 35 3.24 -3.20 -0.62
N ASP A 36 1.98 -3.57 -0.44
CA ASP A 36 1.57 -4.86 0.12
C ASP A 36 0.92 -5.74 -0.97
N TYR A 37 0.32 -6.87 -0.61
CA TYR A 37 -0.22 -7.81 -1.60
C TYR A 37 -1.39 -7.21 -2.39
N LEU A 38 -2.23 -6.39 -1.75
CA LEU A 38 -3.45 -5.86 -2.37
C LEU A 38 -3.31 -4.41 -2.81
N THR A 39 -2.41 -3.65 -2.19
CA THR A 39 -2.37 -2.20 -2.34
C THR A 39 -0.98 -1.62 -2.52
N VAL A 40 -0.96 -0.46 -3.16
CA VAL A 40 0.17 0.47 -3.18
C VAL A 40 -0.30 1.75 -2.51
N LYS A 41 0.48 2.25 -1.56
CA LYS A 41 0.16 3.44 -0.77
C LYS A 41 1.25 4.49 -0.97
N VAL A 42 0.83 5.74 -1.11
CA VAL A 42 1.72 6.90 -1.13
C VAL A 42 1.62 7.60 0.21
N TRP A 43 2.75 7.94 0.80
CA TRP A 43 2.87 8.64 2.08
C TRP A 43 3.61 9.95 1.86
N ASP A 44 3.12 11.04 2.45
CA ASP A 44 3.86 12.28 2.57
C ASP A 44 4.62 12.25 3.91
N LEU A 45 5.94 12.30 3.89
CA LEU A 45 6.76 12.21 5.10
C LEU A 45 6.57 13.42 6.04
N ASN A 46 5.97 14.52 5.55
CA ASN A 46 5.61 15.66 6.38
C ASN A 46 4.22 15.52 7.03
N MET A 47 3.46 14.44 6.75
CA MET A 47 2.13 14.18 7.28
C MET A 47 2.01 12.76 7.82
N GLU A 48 2.10 12.60 9.14
CA GLU A 48 2.09 11.29 9.80
C GLU A 48 0.70 10.66 9.99
N LYS A 49 -0.38 11.33 9.57
CA LYS A 49 -1.75 10.86 9.82
C LYS A 49 -2.10 9.57 9.07
N GLY A 50 -1.39 9.25 7.99
CA GLY A 50 -1.67 8.11 7.14
C GLY A 50 -1.22 8.30 5.69
N PRO A 51 -1.50 7.33 4.82
CA PRO A 51 -1.21 7.46 3.40
C PRO A 51 -2.08 8.57 2.79
N VAL A 52 -1.49 9.38 1.92
CA VAL A 52 -2.20 10.41 1.16
C VAL A 52 -3.03 9.80 0.03
N GLU A 53 -2.57 8.69 -0.53
CA GLU A 53 -3.24 7.97 -1.61
C GLU A 53 -3.11 6.45 -1.41
N THR A 54 -4.12 5.70 -1.84
CA THR A 54 -4.13 4.23 -1.78
C THR A 54 -4.74 3.64 -3.04
N TYR A 55 -3.99 2.78 -3.71
CA TYR A 55 -4.34 2.16 -4.99
C TYR A 55 -4.38 0.64 -4.87
N GLN A 56 -5.35 0.01 -5.50
CA GLN A 56 -5.45 -1.44 -5.56
C GLN A 56 -4.53 -2.00 -6.65
N VAL A 57 -3.75 -3.03 -6.31
CA VAL A 57 -2.83 -3.71 -7.24
C VAL A 57 -3.56 -4.30 -8.45
N GLY A 58 -4.81 -4.74 -8.25
CA GLY A 58 -5.65 -5.26 -9.34
C GLY A 58 -5.97 -4.24 -10.43
N ASN A 59 -5.78 -2.94 -10.18
CA ASN A 59 -6.06 -1.88 -11.15
C ASN A 59 -4.77 -1.33 -11.77
N MET A 60 -4.16 -2.13 -12.67
CA MET A 60 -2.82 -1.89 -13.22
C MET A 60 -2.67 -0.53 -13.93
N GLN A 61 -3.72 0.02 -14.55
CA GLN A 61 -3.62 1.29 -15.26
C GLN A 61 -3.35 2.47 -14.32
N VAL A 62 -4.01 2.49 -13.16
CA VAL A 62 -3.80 3.52 -12.13
C VAL A 62 -2.42 3.36 -11.51
N LEU A 63 -1.99 2.12 -11.29
CA LEU A 63 -0.72 1.80 -10.65
C LEU A 63 0.49 2.19 -11.51
N VAL A 64 0.41 2.04 -12.84
CA VAL A 64 1.46 2.51 -13.76
C VAL A 64 1.59 4.03 -13.72
N HIS A 65 0.48 4.77 -13.69
CA HIS A 65 0.51 6.23 -13.64
C HIS A 65 1.21 6.73 -12.36
N VAL A 66 0.84 6.16 -11.21
CA VAL A 66 1.41 6.50 -9.90
C VAL A 66 2.91 6.19 -9.83
N ILE A 67 3.33 5.03 -10.34
CA ILE A 67 4.76 4.65 -10.36
C ILE A 67 5.56 5.66 -11.20
N ILE A 68 5.08 6.03 -12.38
CA ILE A 68 5.78 6.97 -13.26
C ILE A 68 5.88 8.35 -12.61
N GLU A 69 4.79 8.89 -12.07
CA GLU A 69 4.78 10.23 -11.47
C GLU A 69 5.57 10.34 -10.16
N THR A 70 5.63 9.26 -9.38
CA THR A 70 6.24 9.32 -8.04
C THR A 70 7.68 8.82 -8.03
N LEU A 71 8.05 7.86 -8.88
CA LEU A 71 9.38 7.23 -8.86
C LEU A 71 10.30 7.64 -10.02
N TYR A 72 9.73 8.14 -11.13
CA TYR A 72 10.51 8.44 -12.34
C TYR A 72 10.51 9.93 -12.71
N LEU A 73 9.70 10.76 -12.06
CA LEU A 73 9.70 12.22 -12.15
C LEU A 73 10.06 12.82 -10.78
#